data_AF-A0A961YRZ2-F1
#
_entry.id   AF-A0A961YRZ2-F1
#
_cell.length_a   1.000
_cell.length_b   1.000
_cell.length_c   1.000
_cell.angle_alpha   90.00
_cell.angle_beta   90.00
_cell.angle_gamma   90.00
#
_symmetry.space_group_name_H-M   'P 1'
#
loop_
_entity.id
_entity.type
_entity.pdbx_description
1 polymer ?
#
loop_
_entity_poly.entity_id
_entity_poly.type
_entity_poly.pdbx_seq_one_letter_code
_entity_poly.pdbx_strand_id
1 'polypeptide(L)'
;MDVSRQLAEQDADGDTERGPRARTRRLMLETATRLMQAGATPSVSEVAEAAEVSRATAYRYFPSQAALVHAVVDEALGPILEWKSSSGDAAARVDDLLATSLPRIEEFEATFKAALKLSLDQWARRQAGSLGDEPQFTRGHRMDLLEDALAPLRGVLPDGEFDRV
;
A
#
# COMPACT_ATOMS: atom_id res chain seq x y z
N MET A 1 -3.83 -14.64 10.50
CA MET A 1 -4.47 -14.69 9.16
C MET A 1 -3.42 -14.22 8.16
N ASP A 2 -2.74 -15.17 7.53
CA ASP A 2 -1.57 -15.00 6.62
C ASP A 2 -1.96 -14.51 5.21
N VAL A 3 -3.09 -13.83 5.05
CA VAL A 3 -3.59 -13.41 3.72
C VAL A 3 -2.67 -12.35 3.11
N SER A 4 -2.05 -11.49 3.94
CA SER A 4 -1.12 -10.46 3.51
C SER A 4 0.19 -11.03 2.97
N ARG A 5 0.73 -12.09 3.60
CA ARG A 5 1.93 -12.79 3.12
C ARG A 5 1.65 -13.59 1.86
N GLN A 6 0.47 -14.21 1.77
CA GLN A 6 0.11 -15.06 0.64
C GLN A 6 -0.27 -14.27 -0.63
N LEU A 7 -0.74 -13.02 -0.50
CA LEU A 7 -0.88 -12.08 -1.62
C LEU A 7 0.48 -11.51 -2.04
N ALA A 8 1.36 -11.16 -1.08
CA ALA A 8 2.72 -10.72 -1.38
C ALA A 8 3.57 -11.81 -2.07
N GLU A 9 3.35 -13.09 -1.74
CA GLU A 9 4.01 -14.22 -2.40
C GLU A 9 3.44 -14.52 -3.80
N GLN A 10 2.18 -14.18 -4.08
CA GLN A 10 1.59 -14.26 -5.43
C GLN A 10 2.02 -13.09 -6.34
N ASP A 11 2.31 -11.92 -5.77
CA ASP A 11 2.87 -10.76 -6.48
C ASP A 11 4.40 -10.87 -6.69
N ALA A 12 5.08 -11.75 -5.94
CA ALA A 12 6.52 -11.99 -6.06
C ALA A 12 6.93 -12.82 -7.30
N ASP A 13 5.97 -13.38 -8.06
CA ASP A 13 6.23 -14.03 -9.36
C ASP A 13 6.30 -13.03 -10.53
N GLY A 14 6.34 -11.73 -10.23
CA GLY A 14 6.64 -10.68 -11.19
C GLY A 14 8.12 -10.73 -11.59
N ASP A 15 8.46 -11.63 -12.52
CA ASP A 15 9.66 -11.57 -13.36
C ASP A 15 10.06 -10.11 -13.57
N THR A 16 11.25 -9.72 -13.09
CA THR A 16 11.79 -8.35 -13.18
C THR A 16 11.60 -7.80 -14.60
N GLU A 17 10.45 -7.15 -14.84
CA GLU A 17 9.99 -6.89 -16.19
C GLU A 17 10.99 -5.92 -16.83
N ARG A 18 11.70 -6.37 -17.87
CA ARG A 18 12.61 -5.51 -18.66
C ARG A 18 11.95 -5.20 -19.99
N GLY A 19 12.20 -4.00 -20.52
CA GLY A 19 11.78 -3.59 -21.86
C GLY A 19 10.49 -2.75 -21.92
N PRO A 20 9.78 -2.73 -23.06
CA PRO A 20 8.63 -1.85 -23.29
C PRO A 20 7.50 -2.02 -22.27
N ARG A 21 7.29 -3.25 -21.80
CA ARG A 21 6.21 -3.60 -20.86
C ARG A 21 6.35 -2.87 -19.52
N ALA A 22 7.54 -2.95 -18.91
CA ALA A 22 7.83 -2.25 -17.67
C ALA A 22 7.78 -0.74 -17.81
N ARG A 23 8.18 -0.18 -18.97
CA ARG A 23 8.06 1.26 -19.22
C ARG A 23 6.61 1.72 -19.21
N THR A 24 5.70 0.97 -19.84
CA THR A 24 4.27 1.29 -19.81
C THR A 24 3.69 1.12 -18.42
N ARG A 25 4.02 0.05 -17.69
CA ARG A 25 3.59 -0.13 -16.30
C ARG A 25 4.04 1.05 -15.42
N ARG A 26 5.30 1.46 -15.55
CA ARG A 26 5.86 2.59 -14.81
C ARG A 26 5.18 3.92 -15.17
N LEU A 27 4.97 4.20 -16.46
CA LEU A 27 4.22 5.39 -16.91
C LEU A 27 2.82 5.46 -16.29
N MET A 28 2.10 4.34 -16.30
CA MET A 28 0.77 4.25 -15.71
C MET A 28 0.81 4.50 -14.19
N LEU A 29 1.81 3.93 -13.50
CA LEU A 29 2.00 4.12 -12.07
C LEU A 29 2.35 5.57 -11.72
N GLU A 30 3.34 6.16 -12.39
CA GLU A 30 3.74 7.57 -12.25
C GLU A 30 2.53 8.52 -12.49
N THR A 31 1.71 8.23 -13.49
CA THR A 31 0.50 8.99 -13.80
C THR A 31 -0.54 8.88 -12.69
N ALA A 32 -0.78 7.68 -12.17
CA ALA A 32 -1.68 7.44 -11.05
C ALA A 32 -1.20 8.16 -9.78
N THR A 33 0.09 8.05 -9.45
CA THR A 33 0.72 8.74 -8.31
C THR A 33 0.51 10.24 -8.39
N ARG A 34 0.74 10.86 -9.56
CA ARG A 34 0.49 12.30 -9.77
C ARG A 34 -0.97 12.70 -9.54
N LEU A 35 -1.92 11.91 -10.05
CA LEU A 35 -3.35 12.17 -9.85
C LEU A 35 -3.76 12.03 -8.37
N MET A 36 -3.23 11.02 -7.69
CA MET A 36 -3.50 10.80 -6.26
C MET A 36 -2.87 11.87 -5.36
N GLN A 37 -1.66 12.34 -5.68
CA GLN A 37 -1.05 13.48 -4.99
C GLN A 37 -1.84 14.78 -5.20
N ALA A 38 -2.54 14.92 -6.33
CA ALA A 38 -3.50 16.01 -6.54
C ALA A 38 -4.83 15.81 -5.79
N GLY A 39 -4.98 14.75 -5.00
CA GLY A 39 -6.17 14.45 -4.19
C GLY A 39 -7.26 13.66 -4.90
N ALA A 40 -7.01 13.16 -6.12
CA ALA A 40 -7.97 12.34 -6.85
C ALA A 40 -7.90 10.86 -6.41
N THR A 41 -8.99 10.13 -6.62
CA THR A 41 -9.05 8.65 -6.51
C THR A 41 -9.35 8.07 -7.90
N PRO A 42 -8.36 8.05 -8.82
CA PRO A 42 -8.63 7.75 -10.22
C PRO A 42 -8.96 6.28 -10.44
N SER A 43 -9.82 6.00 -11.41
CA SER A 43 -10.04 4.68 -11.98
C SER A 43 -8.93 4.31 -12.97
N VAL A 44 -8.81 3.02 -13.31
CA VAL A 44 -7.85 2.54 -14.32
C VAL A 44 -8.07 3.24 -15.67
N SER A 45 -9.32 3.55 -16.02
CA SER A 45 -9.65 4.21 -17.29
C SER A 45 -9.24 5.69 -17.32
N GLU A 46 -9.40 6.41 -16.21
CA GLU A 46 -8.95 7.81 -16.09
C GLU A 46 -7.42 7.90 -16.14
N VAL A 47 -6.71 6.96 -15.50
CA VAL A 47 -5.24 6.90 -15.61
C VAL A 47 -4.82 6.55 -17.03
N ALA A 48 -5.50 5.62 -17.70
CA ALA A 48 -5.21 5.25 -19.08
C ALA A 48 -5.33 6.46 -20.03
N GLU A 49 -6.39 7.25 -19.87
CA GLU A 49 -6.60 8.47 -20.63
C GLU A 49 -5.50 9.51 -20.35
N ALA A 50 -5.18 9.76 -19.08
CA ALA A 50 -4.14 10.69 -18.68
C ALA A 50 -2.71 10.27 -19.08
N ALA A 51 -2.48 8.96 -19.25
CA ALA A 51 -1.20 8.38 -19.68
C ALA A 51 -1.12 8.16 -21.20
N GLU A 52 -2.17 8.50 -21.96
CA GLU A 52 -2.29 8.25 -23.40
C GLU A 52 -2.11 6.76 -23.77
N VAL A 53 -2.60 5.86 -22.90
CA VAL A 53 -2.58 4.41 -23.08
C VAL A 53 -4.01 3.91 -23.32
N SER A 54 -4.19 2.94 -24.21
CA SER A 54 -5.53 2.37 -24.43
C SER A 54 -6.06 1.68 -23.16
N ARG A 55 -7.37 1.77 -22.91
CA ARG A 55 -8.01 1.12 -21.75
C ARG A 55 -7.69 -0.37 -21.67
N ALA A 56 -7.76 -1.07 -22.80
CA ALA A 56 -7.43 -2.49 -22.88
C ALA A 56 -5.98 -2.78 -22.45
N THR A 57 -5.03 -1.93 -22.82
CA THR A 57 -3.64 -2.06 -22.37
C THR A 57 -3.52 -1.77 -20.89
N ALA A 58 -4.19 -0.72 -20.37
CA ALA A 58 -4.16 -0.37 -18.95
C ALA A 58 -4.67 -1.50 -18.04
N TYR A 59 -5.83 -2.10 -18.37
CA TYR A 59 -6.40 -3.21 -17.59
C TYR A 59 -5.53 -4.48 -17.61
N ARG A 60 -4.63 -4.65 -18.60
CA ARG A 60 -3.64 -5.75 -18.59
C ARG A 60 -2.51 -5.54 -17.59
N TYR A 61 -2.28 -4.32 -17.11
CA TYR A 61 -1.28 -4.02 -16.08
C TYR A 61 -1.92 -3.85 -14.70
N PHE A 62 -3.08 -3.21 -14.66
CA PHE A 62 -3.82 -2.93 -13.44
C PHE A 62 -5.27 -3.42 -13.62
N PRO A 63 -5.57 -4.66 -13.23
CA PRO A 63 -6.86 -5.29 -13.54
C PRO A 63 -8.04 -4.66 -12.80
N SER A 64 -7.81 -3.89 -11.73
CA SER A 64 -8.85 -3.20 -10.96
C SER A 64 -8.35 -1.85 -10.44
N GLN A 65 -9.28 -1.00 -9.99
CA GLN A 65 -8.92 0.26 -9.31
C GLN A 65 -8.15 -0.04 -8.01
N ALA A 66 -8.56 -1.08 -7.28
CA ALA A 66 -7.88 -1.51 -6.07
C ALA A 66 -6.41 -1.88 -6.35
N ALA A 67 -6.14 -2.67 -7.39
CA ALA A 67 -4.76 -3.08 -7.75
C ALA A 67 -3.88 -1.87 -8.13
N LEU A 68 -4.42 -0.89 -8.85
CA LEU A 68 -3.71 0.34 -9.18
C LEU A 68 -3.38 1.15 -7.92
N VAL A 69 -4.37 1.39 -7.07
CA VAL A 69 -4.20 2.18 -5.84
C VAL A 69 -3.27 1.48 -4.86
N HIS A 70 -3.29 0.14 -4.78
CA HIS A 70 -2.32 -0.64 -4.02
C HIS A 70 -0.89 -0.37 -4.49
N ALA A 71 -0.61 -0.49 -5.79
CA ALA A 71 0.73 -0.25 -6.30
C ALA A 71 1.24 1.17 -6.02
N VAL A 72 0.38 2.18 -6.10
CA VAL A 72 0.73 3.56 -5.75
C VAL A 72 1.04 3.70 -4.25
N VAL A 73 0.23 3.07 -3.40
CA VAL A 73 0.43 3.11 -1.94
C VAL A 73 1.73 2.39 -1.54
N ASP A 74 2.05 1.27 -2.17
CA ASP A 74 3.29 0.54 -1.89
C ASP A 74 4.53 1.37 -2.28
N GLU A 75 4.50 2.07 -3.42
CA GLU A 75 5.58 3.00 -3.80
C GLU A 75 5.71 4.17 -2.80
N ALA A 76 4.58 4.72 -2.35
CA ALA A 76 4.56 5.78 -1.35
C ALA A 76 5.13 5.31 0.00
N LEU A 77 4.86 4.06 0.40
CA LEU A 77 5.32 3.49 1.67
C LEU A 77 6.72 2.89 1.63
N GLY A 78 7.31 2.63 0.45
CA GLY A 78 8.56 1.86 0.28
C GLY A 78 9.60 2.01 1.40
N PRO A 79 10.17 3.20 1.64
CA PRO A 79 11.19 3.40 2.68
C PRO A 79 10.72 3.10 4.11
N ILE A 80 9.41 3.25 4.40
CA ILE A 80 8.83 2.90 5.69
C ILE A 80 8.79 1.38 5.84
N LEU A 81 8.42 0.65 4.78
CA LEU A 81 8.35 -0.82 4.79
C LEU A 81 9.74 -1.47 4.92
N GLU A 82 10.78 -0.78 4.47
CA GLU A 82 12.17 -1.21 4.59
C GLU A 82 12.81 -0.81 5.93
N TRP A 83 12.09 -0.09 6.80
CA TRP A 83 12.63 0.37 8.08
C TRP A 83 13.07 -0.80 8.96
N LYS A 84 14.25 -0.67 9.55
CA LYS A 84 14.82 -1.59 10.53
C LYS A 84 15.60 -0.80 11.58
N SER A 85 15.67 -1.33 12.79
CA SER A 85 16.47 -0.75 13.87
C SER A 85 17.28 -1.82 14.58
N SER A 86 18.50 -1.46 14.98
CA SER A 86 19.42 -2.30 15.77
C SER A 86 19.37 -2.00 17.28
N SER A 87 18.55 -1.03 17.71
CA SER A 87 18.40 -0.68 19.13
C SER A 87 17.76 -1.82 19.92
N GLY A 88 18.26 -2.06 21.14
CA GLY A 88 17.65 -2.97 22.11
C GLY A 88 16.54 -2.32 22.96
N ASP A 89 16.29 -1.01 22.78
CA ASP A 89 15.26 -0.26 23.50
C ASP A 89 14.03 -0.03 22.61
N ALA A 90 12.89 -0.57 23.03
CA ALA A 90 11.64 -0.46 22.28
C ALA A 90 11.13 0.99 22.17
N ALA A 91 11.36 1.83 23.19
CA ALA A 91 10.94 3.24 23.13
C ALA A 91 11.72 3.99 22.03
N ALA A 92 13.05 3.85 22.04
CA ALA A 92 13.91 4.41 20.99
C ALA A 92 13.57 3.89 19.58
N ARG A 93 13.14 2.63 19.46
CA ARG A 93 12.70 2.06 18.16
C ARG A 93 11.41 2.68 17.65
N VAL A 94 10.43 2.90 18.53
CA VAL A 94 9.17 3.56 18.16
C VAL A 94 9.43 5.02 17.76
N ASP A 95 10.26 5.74 18.52
CA ASP A 95 10.62 7.12 18.20
C ASP A 95 11.32 7.22 16.83
N ASP A 96 12.26 6.32 16.54
CA ASP A 96 12.98 6.26 15.25
C ASP A 96 12.04 5.91 14.08
N LEU A 97 11.13 4.95 14.26
CA LEU A 97 10.11 4.61 13.27
C LEU A 97 9.23 5.82 12.95
N LEU A 98 8.76 6.54 13.97
CA LEU A 98 7.93 7.73 13.79
C LEU A 98 8.71 8.87 13.12
N ALA A 99 9.94 9.13 13.56
CA ALA A 99 10.81 10.13 12.97
C ALA A 99 11.10 9.85 11.49
N THR A 100 11.25 8.58 11.13
CA THR A 100 11.50 8.14 9.75
C THR A 100 10.22 8.19 8.89
N SER A 101 9.08 7.77 9.45
CA SER A 101 7.84 7.59 8.68
C SER A 101 7.01 8.85 8.51
N LEU A 102 6.94 9.72 9.53
CA LEU A 102 6.06 10.89 9.50
C LEU A 102 6.36 11.87 8.34
N PRO A 103 7.61 12.23 8.02
CA PRO A 103 7.88 13.12 6.89
C PRO A 103 7.38 12.55 5.55
N ARG A 104 7.51 11.23 5.37
CA ARG A 104 7.01 10.55 4.16
C ARG A 104 5.49 10.44 4.15
N ILE A 105 4.87 10.24 5.31
CA ILE A 105 3.41 10.29 5.45
C ILE A 105 2.87 11.67 5.08
N GLU A 106 3.55 12.73 5.50
CA GLU A 106 3.22 14.11 5.16
C GLU A 106 3.41 14.38 3.65
N GLU A 107 4.53 13.94 3.07
CA GLU A 107 4.81 14.08 1.63
C GLU A 107 3.73 13.45 0.75
N PHE A 108 3.20 12.28 1.16
CA PHE A 108 2.19 11.53 0.42
C PHE A 108 0.79 11.61 1.03
N GLU A 109 0.50 12.63 1.85
CA GLU A 109 -0.74 12.72 2.62
C GLU A 109 -2.00 12.63 1.74
N ALA A 110 -2.01 13.33 0.59
CA ALA A 110 -3.11 13.30 -0.37
C ALA A 110 -3.35 11.89 -0.94
N THR A 111 -2.28 11.16 -1.25
CA THR A 111 -2.32 9.77 -1.71
C THR A 111 -2.92 8.85 -0.65
N PHE A 112 -2.50 8.98 0.61
CA PHE A 112 -3.03 8.16 1.70
C PHE A 112 -4.50 8.49 2.01
N LYS A 113 -4.89 9.76 1.94
CA LYS A 113 -6.30 10.17 2.06
C LYS A 113 -7.15 9.59 0.93
N ALA A 114 -6.65 9.59 -0.30
CA ALA A 114 -7.31 9.00 -1.45
C ALA A 114 -7.51 7.48 -1.27
N ALA A 115 -6.47 6.75 -0.85
CA ALA A 115 -6.56 5.32 -0.57
C ALA A 115 -7.53 5.01 0.59
N LEU A 116 -7.48 5.81 1.67
CA LEU A 116 -8.42 5.73 2.78
C LEU A 116 -9.87 5.92 2.29
N LYS A 117 -10.13 6.94 1.49
CA LYS A 117 -11.45 7.20 0.90
C LYS A 117 -11.95 6.02 0.06
N LEU A 118 -11.10 5.45 -0.80
CA LEU A 118 -11.44 4.25 -1.58
C LEU A 118 -11.83 3.08 -0.67
N SER A 119 -11.03 2.82 0.37
CA SER A 119 -11.31 1.71 1.30
C SER A 119 -12.65 1.86 2.03
N LEU A 120 -13.02 3.09 2.40
CA LEU A 120 -14.29 3.39 3.07
C LEU A 120 -15.48 3.29 2.12
N ASP A 121 -15.33 3.77 0.88
CA ASP A 121 -16.35 3.66 -0.16
C ASP A 121 -16.63 2.19 -0.51
N GLN A 122 -15.57 1.38 -0.69
CA GLN A 122 -15.72 -0.06 -0.90
C GLN A 122 -16.41 -0.76 0.29
N TRP A 123 -16.05 -0.40 1.52
CA TRP A 123 -16.72 -0.91 2.71
C TRP A 123 -18.21 -0.58 2.73
N ALA A 124 -18.57 0.67 2.44
CA ALA A 124 -19.96 1.12 2.40
C ALA A 124 -20.77 0.40 1.31
N ARG A 125 -20.21 0.27 0.10
CA ARG A 125 -20.84 -0.45 -1.02
C ARG A 125 -21.02 -1.93 -0.72
N ARG A 126 -20.07 -2.56 -0.03
CA ARG A 126 -20.22 -3.96 0.42
C ARG A 126 -21.37 -4.10 1.39
N GLN A 127 -21.46 -3.22 2.38
CA GLN A 127 -22.54 -3.23 3.36
C GLN A 127 -23.92 -3.05 2.69
N ALA A 128 -23.96 -2.29 1.59
CA ALA A 128 -25.16 -2.11 0.76
C ALA A 128 -25.42 -3.23 -0.26
N GLY A 129 -24.52 -4.22 -0.38
CA GLY A 129 -24.63 -5.29 -1.38
C GLY A 129 -24.37 -4.85 -2.83
N SER A 130 -23.74 -3.69 -3.04
CA SER A 130 -23.59 -3.05 -4.35
C SER A 130 -22.16 -3.02 -4.89
N LEU A 131 -21.20 -3.67 -4.23
CA LEU A 131 -19.79 -3.67 -4.64
C LEU A 131 -19.52 -4.55 -5.88
N GLY A 132 -20.33 -5.59 -6.10
CA GLY A 132 -20.07 -6.59 -7.15
C GLY A 132 -18.83 -7.43 -6.85
N ASP A 133 -18.08 -7.78 -7.91
CA ASP A 133 -16.88 -8.65 -7.86
C ASP A 133 -15.56 -7.89 -7.69
N GLU A 134 -15.59 -6.60 -7.34
CA GLU A 134 -14.37 -5.79 -7.21
C GLU A 134 -13.53 -6.24 -6.00
N PRO A 135 -12.22 -6.54 -6.18
CA PRO A 135 -11.33 -6.91 -5.09
C PRO A 135 -11.26 -5.83 -4.01
N GLN A 136 -11.20 -6.27 -2.75
CA GLN A 136 -11.07 -5.34 -1.62
C GLN A 136 -9.69 -4.70 -1.59
N PHE A 137 -9.66 -3.38 -1.38
CA PHE A 137 -8.45 -2.72 -0.93
C PHE A 137 -8.18 -3.03 0.56
N THR A 138 -7.12 -3.76 0.87
CA THR A 138 -6.74 -4.15 2.25
C THR A 138 -5.58 -3.34 2.81
N ARG A 139 -5.57 -3.06 4.12
CA ARG A 139 -4.43 -2.41 4.80
C ARG A 139 -3.61 -3.47 5.52
N GLY A 140 -2.31 -3.58 5.20
CA GLY A 140 -1.45 -4.67 5.74
C GLY A 140 -0.26 -4.21 6.58
N HIS A 141 0.34 -3.07 6.27
CA HIS A 141 1.74 -2.81 6.65
C HIS A 141 1.97 -2.40 8.12
N ARG A 142 0.94 -1.92 8.82
CA ARG A 142 1.13 -1.33 10.16
C ARG A 142 1.50 -2.35 11.24
N MET A 143 0.94 -3.57 11.15
CA MET A 143 1.09 -4.56 12.22
C MET A 143 2.53 -5.07 12.22
N ASP A 144 3.05 -5.41 11.03
CA ASP A 144 4.43 -5.88 10.87
C ASP A 144 5.44 -4.82 11.36
N LEU A 145 5.21 -3.54 11.06
CA LEU A 145 6.08 -2.44 11.52
C LEU A 145 6.05 -2.27 13.04
N LEU A 146 4.87 -2.38 13.66
CA LEU A 146 4.72 -2.28 15.12
C LEU A 146 5.33 -3.49 15.82
N GLU A 147 5.09 -4.70 15.31
CA GLU A 147 5.71 -5.93 15.79
C GLU A 147 7.23 -5.85 15.74
N ASP A 148 7.77 -5.35 14.62
CA ASP A 148 9.19 -5.12 14.48
C ASP A 148 9.65 -4.13 15.55
N ALA A 149 9.09 -2.92 15.61
CA ALA A 149 9.50 -1.88 16.56
C ALA A 149 9.46 -2.34 18.03
N LEU A 150 8.45 -3.14 18.40
CA LEU A 150 8.26 -3.63 19.75
C LEU A 150 9.00 -4.94 20.05
N ALA A 151 9.70 -5.54 19.07
CA ALA A 151 10.39 -6.81 19.27
C ALA A 151 11.29 -6.89 20.52
N PRO A 152 11.93 -5.83 21.07
CA PRO A 152 12.73 -5.95 22.29
C PRO A 152 11.90 -6.24 23.54
N LEU A 153 10.57 -6.04 23.49
CA LEU A 153 9.64 -6.38 24.57
C LEU A 153 9.21 -7.85 24.55
N ARG A 154 9.53 -8.60 23.48
CA ARG A 154 9.25 -10.05 23.41
C ARG A 154 10.06 -10.76 24.51
N GLY A 155 9.35 -11.29 25.50
CA GLY A 155 9.93 -11.96 26.68
C GLY A 155 10.13 -11.08 27.91
N VAL A 156 9.87 -9.77 27.81
CA VAL A 156 9.78 -8.87 28.97
C VAL A 156 8.33 -8.73 29.42
N LEU A 157 7.40 -8.67 28.47
CA LEU A 157 5.97 -8.61 28.74
C LEU A 157 5.39 -10.00 29.05
N PRO A 158 4.36 -10.10 29.90
CA PRO A 158 3.58 -11.32 30.08
C PRO A 158 2.98 -11.84 28.77
N ASP A 159 2.86 -13.16 28.66
CA ASP A 159 2.26 -13.81 27.48
C ASP A 159 0.86 -13.23 27.18
N GLY A 160 0.62 -12.89 25.91
CA GLY A 160 -0.64 -12.30 25.45
C GLY A 160 -0.82 -10.80 25.70
N GLU A 161 0.16 -10.08 26.27
CA GLU A 161 0.19 -8.60 26.22
C GLU A 161 0.84 -8.09 24.93
N PHE A 162 1.86 -8.78 24.43
CA PHE A 162 2.49 -8.46 23.14
C PHE A 162 1.52 -8.66 21.97
N ASP A 163 0.67 -9.70 22.02
CA ASP A 163 -0.27 -10.04 20.95
C ASP A 163 -1.50 -9.11 20.87
N ARG A 164 -1.62 -8.12 21.77
CA ARG A 164 -2.70 -7.12 21.78
C ARG A 164 -2.38 -5.86 20.98
N VAL A 165 -1.13 -5.72 20.52
CA VAL A 165 -0.67 -4.61 19.69
C VAL A 165 -1.08 -4.86 18.25
#